data_AF-A0A4V2SPQ7-F1
#
_entry.id   AF-A0A4V2SPQ7-F1
#
_cell.length_a   1.000
_cell.length_b   1.000
_cell.length_c   1.000
_cell.angle_alpha   90.00
_cell.angle_beta   90.00
_cell.angle_gamma   90.00
#
_symmetry.space_group_name_H-M   'P 1'
#
loop_
_entity.id
_entity.type
_entity.pdbx_description
1 polymer ?
#
loop_
_entity_poly.entity_id
_entity_poly.type
_entity_poly.pdbx_seq_one_letter_code
_entity_poly.pdbx_strand_id
1 'polypeptide(L)'
;MTRNDLATTRARQQRLSLAALCLAAVGLWLAGTLAGTAQTLYRGMVSDGGNPAQPRANPTAQGNQNLKNYLNVVTDGNYPDVQVHNGNVNPQNDNHRYQGMSVSPVTGCNLPAHRRPQGAWGGTSNVGNFRVWRINNNQLPNTLTYHADAGQNPTHGVVSPAQQMTVAAYRQALAGTANNWVLAQPPQGGC
;
A
#
# COMPACT_ATOMS: atom_id res chain seq x y z
N MET A 1 41.32 -32.43 -69.26
CA MET A 1 42.76 -32.31 -68.93
C MET A 1 42.83 -31.70 -67.53
N THR A 2 43.47 -32.29 -66.52
CA THR A 2 44.08 -33.63 -66.39
C THR A 2 44.08 -34.01 -64.88
N ARG A 3 44.23 -35.29 -64.52
CA ARG A 3 44.41 -35.71 -63.12
C ARG A 3 45.84 -35.47 -62.63
N ASN A 4 46.01 -35.42 -61.30
CA ASN A 4 46.96 -36.17 -60.46
C ASN A 4 46.76 -35.65 -59.00
N ASP A 5 46.48 -36.46 -57.98
CA ASP A 5 47.27 -37.56 -57.36
C ASP A 5 48.44 -37.00 -56.51
N LEU A 6 48.74 -37.44 -55.27
CA LEU A 6 48.05 -38.28 -54.27
C LEU A 6 48.79 -38.12 -52.89
N ALA A 7 48.50 -38.97 -51.88
CA ALA A 7 49.10 -38.99 -50.53
C ALA A 7 50.67 -39.11 -50.52
N THR A 8 51.44 -38.95 -49.44
CA THR A 8 51.42 -39.57 -48.07
C THR A 8 52.56 -38.90 -47.21
N THR A 9 52.94 -39.10 -45.93
CA THR A 9 52.71 -40.08 -44.83
C THR A 9 53.22 -39.56 -43.45
N ARG A 10 52.50 -39.83 -42.33
CA ARG A 10 52.98 -40.17 -40.93
C ARG A 10 53.99 -39.24 -40.18
N ALA A 11 54.16 -39.25 -38.83
CA ALA A 11 53.38 -39.69 -37.64
C ALA A 11 54.06 -39.22 -36.31
N ARG A 12 53.44 -39.57 -35.15
CA ARG A 12 53.78 -39.28 -33.72
C ARG A 12 53.50 -37.84 -33.26
N GLN A 13 52.78 -37.51 -32.17
CA GLN A 13 52.44 -38.08 -30.84
C GLN A 13 53.27 -37.50 -29.67
N GLN A 14 52.61 -37.42 -28.48
CA GLN A 14 53.08 -36.94 -27.17
C GLN A 14 53.07 -35.40 -27.03
N ARG A 15 52.55 -34.74 -25.97
CA ARG A 15 51.91 -35.10 -24.66
C ARG A 15 50.83 -34.03 -24.33
N LEU A 16 49.69 -34.35 -23.69
CA LEU A 16 49.40 -34.18 -22.24
C LEU A 16 49.87 -32.83 -21.65
N SER A 17 49.08 -31.97 -20.96
CA SER A 17 47.70 -32.06 -20.45
C SER A 17 47.12 -30.67 -20.06
N LEU A 18 45.82 -30.61 -19.73
CA LEU A 18 45.08 -29.53 -19.02
C LEU A 18 44.86 -28.21 -19.82
N ALA A 19 43.80 -27.42 -19.60
CA ALA A 19 42.70 -27.53 -18.63
C ALA A 19 41.31 -27.36 -19.30
N ALA A 20 40.26 -27.92 -18.71
CA ALA A 20 38.89 -27.77 -19.19
C ALA A 20 38.21 -26.54 -18.57
N LEU A 21 37.65 -25.65 -19.39
CA LEU A 21 36.84 -24.51 -18.93
C LEU A 21 35.35 -24.85 -18.99
N CYS A 22 34.82 -25.46 -17.92
CA CYS A 22 33.40 -25.74 -17.79
C CYS A 22 32.60 -24.46 -17.48
N LEU A 23 32.29 -23.68 -18.52
CA LEU A 23 31.38 -22.52 -18.43
C LEU A 23 29.91 -22.96 -18.29
N ALA A 24 29.57 -23.47 -17.10
CA ALA A 24 28.20 -23.76 -16.71
C ALA A 24 27.45 -22.45 -16.42
N ALA A 25 26.83 -21.86 -17.44
CA ALA A 25 25.99 -20.68 -17.31
C ALA A 25 24.67 -21.01 -16.58
N VAL A 26 24.71 -21.05 -15.25
CA VAL A 26 23.51 -21.19 -14.41
C VAL A 26 22.67 -19.92 -14.53
N GLY A 27 21.64 -19.97 -15.38
CA GLY A 27 20.67 -18.90 -15.57
C GLY A 27 19.85 -18.68 -14.31
N LEU A 28 20.32 -17.81 -13.41
CA LEU A 28 19.62 -17.42 -12.19
C LEU A 28 18.43 -16.52 -12.53
N TRP A 29 17.30 -17.14 -12.88
CA TRP A 29 16.02 -16.45 -13.05
C TRP A 29 15.53 -15.92 -11.71
N LEU A 30 15.97 -14.69 -11.36
CA LEU A 30 15.30 -13.91 -10.34
C LEU A 30 13.87 -13.61 -10.79
N ALA A 31 12.93 -14.40 -10.29
CA ALA A 31 11.52 -14.06 -10.31
C ALA A 31 11.31 -12.81 -9.45
N GLY A 32 11.50 -11.64 -10.06
CA GLY A 32 11.32 -10.34 -9.43
C GLY A 32 9.87 -10.17 -9.02
N THR A 33 9.55 -10.50 -7.76
CA THR A 33 8.28 -10.14 -7.16
C THR A 33 8.14 -8.63 -7.20
N LEU A 34 7.12 -8.14 -7.90
CA LEU A 34 6.76 -6.73 -7.94
C LEU A 34 6.15 -6.32 -6.59
N ALA A 35 7.00 -6.27 -5.55
CA ALA A 35 6.69 -5.58 -4.32
C ALA A 35 6.43 -4.11 -4.69
N GLY A 36 5.16 -3.70 -4.65
CA GLY A 36 4.74 -2.35 -4.95
C GLY A 36 5.56 -1.35 -4.13
N THR A 37 6.00 -0.26 -4.77
CA THR A 37 6.92 0.70 -4.16
C THR A 37 6.37 1.20 -2.82
N ALA A 38 7.25 1.22 -1.81
CA ALA A 38 6.89 1.54 -0.43
C ALA A 38 6.43 3.00 -0.33
N GLN A 39 5.11 3.19 -0.24
CA GLN A 39 4.44 4.47 -0.33
C GLN A 39 3.88 4.88 1.03
N THR A 40 4.36 6.02 1.55
CA THR A 40 3.77 6.65 2.75
C THR A 40 2.37 7.19 2.44
N LEU A 41 1.40 6.78 3.24
CA LEU A 41 -0.01 7.16 3.20
C LEU A 41 -0.33 8.02 4.42
N TYR A 42 -1.11 9.09 4.25
CA TYR A 42 -1.48 10.03 5.31
C TYR A 42 -3.00 10.04 5.53
N ARG A 43 -3.43 10.21 6.79
CA ARG A 43 -4.85 10.39 7.15
C ARG A 43 -5.02 11.23 8.42
N GLY A 44 -5.98 12.15 8.41
CA GLY A 44 -6.43 12.84 9.62
C GLY A 44 -7.31 11.93 10.47
N MET A 45 -6.92 11.66 11.72
CA MET A 45 -7.68 10.83 12.68
C MET A 45 -7.51 11.33 14.11
N VAL A 46 -8.51 11.05 14.96
CA VAL A 46 -8.48 11.29 16.42
C VAL A 46 -7.44 10.37 17.09
N SER A 47 -6.59 10.89 17.99
CA SER A 47 -5.74 10.07 18.88
C SER A 47 -6.58 9.23 19.84
N ASP A 48 -6.12 8.04 20.21
CA ASP A 48 -6.73 7.32 21.32
C ASP A 48 -6.50 8.07 22.65
N GLY A 49 -7.53 8.11 23.50
CA GLY A 49 -7.45 8.73 24.83
C GLY A 49 -6.70 7.86 25.84
N GLY A 50 -6.72 6.54 25.67
CA GLY A 50 -5.92 5.60 26.46
C GLY A 50 -4.49 5.44 25.95
N ASN A 51 -4.23 5.74 24.67
CA ASN A 51 -2.90 5.71 24.08
C ASN A 51 -2.72 6.82 23.01
N PRO A 52 -2.31 8.04 23.40
CA PRO A 52 -2.25 9.18 22.48
C PRO A 52 -1.19 9.04 21.37
N ALA A 53 -0.30 8.04 21.47
CA ALA A 53 0.66 7.68 20.43
C ALA A 53 0.05 6.88 19.26
N GLN A 54 -1.25 6.56 19.30
CA GLN A 54 -1.95 5.77 18.29
C GLN A 54 -3.24 6.47 17.80
N PRO A 55 -3.67 6.24 16.54
CA PRO A 55 -4.97 6.67 16.07
C PRO A 55 -6.07 5.79 16.67
N ARG A 56 -7.17 6.41 17.07
CA ARG A 56 -8.31 5.75 17.70
C ARG A 56 -9.05 4.87 16.70
N ALA A 57 -9.05 3.55 16.95
CA ALA A 57 -10.05 2.64 16.41
C ALA A 57 -11.44 3.01 16.95
N ASN A 58 -12.51 2.66 16.22
CA ASN A 58 -13.84 3.22 16.46
C ASN A 58 -14.33 3.09 17.94
N PRO A 59 -14.72 4.17 18.63
CA PRO A 59 -14.97 4.22 20.07
C PRO A 59 -15.71 3.02 20.68
N THR A 60 -16.91 2.71 20.17
CA THR A 60 -17.80 1.60 20.55
C THR A 60 -18.86 1.40 19.45
N ALA A 61 -19.79 0.45 19.65
CA ALA A 61 -20.86 0.14 18.69
C ALA A 61 -22.04 1.14 18.69
N GLN A 62 -21.87 2.36 19.20
CA GLN A 62 -22.95 3.34 19.37
C GLN A 62 -22.68 4.65 18.59
N GLY A 63 -23.58 4.96 17.66
CA GLY A 63 -23.68 6.27 17.01
C GLY A 63 -22.92 6.39 15.68
N ASN A 64 -23.65 6.62 14.58
CA ASN A 64 -23.08 6.78 13.23
C ASN A 64 -22.49 8.20 12.98
N GLN A 65 -21.95 8.84 14.02
CA GLN A 65 -21.52 10.24 13.98
C GLN A 65 -20.03 10.33 13.66
N ASN A 66 -19.74 10.57 12.38
CA ASN A 66 -18.42 10.90 11.84
C ASN A 66 -17.35 9.80 11.98
N LEU A 67 -17.69 8.56 11.59
CA LEU A 67 -16.74 7.42 11.54
C LEU A 67 -15.48 7.72 10.70
N LYS A 68 -15.57 8.64 9.73
CA LYS A 68 -14.44 9.10 8.90
C LYS A 68 -13.30 9.73 9.73
N ASN A 69 -13.55 10.19 10.96
CA ASN A 69 -12.51 10.71 11.87
C ASN A 69 -11.68 9.66 12.61
N TYR A 70 -11.97 8.36 12.40
CA TYR A 70 -11.32 7.24 13.07
C TYR A 70 -10.60 6.32 12.08
N LEU A 71 -9.91 5.32 12.62
CA LEU A 71 -9.36 4.20 11.86
C LEU A 71 -10.50 3.21 11.50
N ASN A 72 -11.40 3.66 10.62
CA ASN A 72 -12.68 3.02 10.28
C ASN A 72 -13.21 3.53 8.91
N VAL A 73 -14.28 2.89 8.43
CA VAL A 73 -15.09 3.27 7.25
C VAL A 73 -16.57 3.48 7.61
N VAL A 74 -17.21 4.43 6.93
CA VAL A 74 -18.68 4.54 6.82
C VAL A 74 -19.20 3.50 5.83
N THR A 75 -20.31 2.85 6.18
CA THR A 75 -20.89 1.70 5.46
C THR A 75 -22.33 1.95 4.98
N ASP A 76 -22.86 3.14 5.21
CA ASP A 76 -24.26 3.52 5.06
C ASP A 76 -24.42 5.04 4.82
N GLY A 77 -25.67 5.49 4.67
CA GLY A 77 -26.00 6.86 4.28
C GLY A 77 -25.71 7.16 2.80
N ASN A 78 -25.77 8.44 2.43
CA ASN A 78 -25.70 8.87 1.02
C ASN A 78 -24.29 8.83 0.41
N TYR A 79 -23.25 8.82 1.25
CA TYR A 79 -21.84 8.88 0.82
C TYR A 79 -20.96 7.94 1.68
N PRO A 80 -21.20 6.61 1.62
CA PRO A 80 -20.40 5.63 2.34
C PRO A 80 -18.97 5.58 1.81
N ASP A 81 -18.03 5.12 2.64
CA ASP A 81 -16.65 4.86 2.21
C ASP A 81 -16.54 3.50 1.49
N VAL A 82 -17.47 2.57 1.78
CA VAL A 82 -17.65 1.29 1.09
C VAL A 82 -19.14 0.92 0.96
N GLN A 83 -19.53 0.39 -0.19
CA GLN A 83 -20.81 -0.30 -0.37
C GLN A 83 -20.79 -1.66 0.34
N VAL A 84 -21.95 -2.09 0.84
CA VAL A 84 -22.13 -3.35 1.56
C VAL A 84 -23.18 -4.21 0.85
N HIS A 85 -22.79 -5.43 0.48
CA HIS A 85 -23.63 -6.40 -0.22
C HIS A 85 -23.72 -7.66 0.65
N ASN A 86 -24.92 -8.01 1.13
CA ASN A 86 -25.17 -9.17 1.99
C ASN A 86 -24.23 -9.25 3.22
N GLY A 87 -23.93 -8.10 3.84
CA GLY A 87 -23.01 -7.99 5.00
C GLY A 87 -21.51 -7.99 4.66
N ASN A 88 -21.15 -8.15 3.39
CA ASN A 88 -19.78 -8.15 2.89
C ASN A 88 -19.41 -6.82 2.20
N VAL A 89 -18.12 -6.53 2.17
CA VAL A 89 -17.50 -5.45 1.41
C VAL A 89 -16.57 -6.05 0.36
N ASN A 90 -16.56 -5.44 -0.83
CA ASN A 90 -15.67 -5.80 -1.93
C ASN A 90 -14.55 -4.75 -2.10
N PRO A 91 -13.38 -5.11 -2.66
CA PRO A 91 -12.29 -4.16 -2.93
C PRO A 91 -12.74 -3.00 -3.84
N GLN A 92 -13.61 -3.32 -4.80
CA GLN A 92 -14.24 -2.39 -5.72
C GLN A 92 -15.75 -2.28 -5.46
N ASN A 93 -16.32 -1.15 -5.88
CA ASN A 93 -17.74 -0.82 -5.84
C ASN A 93 -18.46 -1.25 -7.16
N ASP A 94 -19.78 -1.08 -7.24
CA ASP A 94 -20.60 -1.42 -8.42
C ASP A 94 -20.14 -0.72 -9.72
N ASN A 95 -19.40 0.37 -9.62
CA ASN A 95 -18.82 1.12 -10.75
C ASN A 95 -17.37 0.70 -11.07
N HIS A 96 -16.93 -0.46 -10.56
CA HIS A 96 -15.57 -1.00 -10.65
C HIS A 96 -14.46 -0.06 -10.11
N ARG A 97 -14.80 0.92 -9.26
CA ARG A 97 -13.81 1.79 -8.61
C ARG A 97 -13.40 1.19 -7.27
N TYR A 98 -12.12 1.26 -6.91
CA TYR A 98 -11.67 0.87 -5.58
C TYR A 98 -12.36 1.72 -4.50
N GLN A 99 -12.73 1.08 -3.40
CA GLN A 99 -13.44 1.70 -2.29
C GLN A 99 -12.80 1.31 -0.95
N GLY A 100 -12.93 2.16 0.07
CA GLY A 100 -12.26 1.91 1.34
C GLY A 100 -11.92 3.17 2.12
N MET A 101 -11.00 3.01 3.06
CA MET A 101 -10.58 4.08 3.95
C MET A 101 -9.71 5.10 3.20
N SER A 102 -10.26 6.27 2.88
CA SER A 102 -9.53 7.37 2.23
C SER A 102 -8.23 7.75 2.92
N VAL A 103 -7.17 7.86 2.13
CA VAL A 103 -5.82 8.31 2.49
C VAL A 103 -5.28 9.25 1.39
N SER A 104 -4.28 10.05 1.72
CA SER A 104 -3.50 10.81 0.73
C SER A 104 -2.07 10.26 0.65
N PRO A 105 -1.56 9.89 -0.54
CA PRO A 105 -0.15 9.54 -0.71
C PRO A 105 0.76 10.78 -0.66
N VAL A 106 2.07 10.53 -0.58
CA VAL A 106 3.19 11.48 -0.64
C VAL A 106 3.29 12.46 0.54
N THR A 107 2.25 13.26 0.85
CA THR A 107 2.30 14.29 1.90
C THR A 107 0.96 14.45 2.62
N GLY A 108 1.01 14.86 3.90
CA GLY A 108 -0.18 15.20 4.68
C GLY A 108 -0.90 16.46 4.19
N CYS A 109 -0.24 17.37 3.43
CA CYS A 109 -0.90 18.56 2.88
C CYS A 109 -1.98 18.24 1.83
N ASN A 110 -1.86 17.08 1.17
CA ASN A 110 -2.82 16.55 0.20
C ASN A 110 -4.19 16.23 0.84
N LEU A 111 -4.26 16.10 2.16
CA LEU A 111 -5.52 15.96 2.87
C LEU A 111 -6.37 17.24 2.72
N PRO A 112 -7.69 17.14 2.47
CA PRO A 112 -8.59 18.29 2.48
C PRO A 112 -8.48 19.08 3.80
N ALA A 113 -8.71 20.39 3.79
CA ALA A 113 -8.51 21.24 4.98
C ALA A 113 -9.30 20.75 6.21
N HIS A 114 -10.54 20.26 6.03
CA HIS A 114 -11.35 19.68 7.12
C HIS A 114 -10.84 18.30 7.62
N ARG A 115 -9.82 17.73 6.96
CA ARG A 115 -9.08 16.51 7.32
C ARG A 115 -7.67 16.82 7.84
N ARG A 116 -7.34 18.09 8.04
CA ARG A 116 -6.11 18.58 8.67
C ARG A 116 -6.45 19.32 9.99
N PRO A 117 -5.66 19.17 11.06
CA PRO A 117 -5.78 20.00 12.26
C PRO A 117 -5.53 21.49 11.96
N GLN A 118 -6.08 22.37 12.79
CA GLN A 118 -5.73 23.80 12.79
C GLN A 118 -4.25 24.03 13.20
N GLY A 119 -3.73 25.23 12.93
CA GLY A 119 -2.34 25.60 13.22
C GLY A 119 -1.37 25.14 12.12
N ALA A 120 -0.24 24.55 12.50
CA ALA A 120 0.88 24.22 11.58
C ALA A 120 0.55 23.26 10.42
N TRP A 121 -0.63 22.61 10.44
CA TRP A 121 -1.14 21.80 9.34
C TRP A 121 -2.03 22.55 8.36
N GLY A 122 -2.28 23.86 8.53
CA GLY A 122 -3.12 24.68 7.63
C GLY A 122 -4.57 24.22 7.51
N GLY A 123 -5.05 23.41 8.46
CA GLY A 123 -6.36 22.78 8.41
C GLY A 123 -7.47 23.53 9.12
N THR A 124 -8.69 23.04 8.96
CA THR A 124 -9.91 23.59 9.56
C THR A 124 -10.61 22.63 10.52
N SER A 125 -10.08 21.42 10.74
CA SER A 125 -10.67 20.47 11.70
C SER A 125 -10.58 21.01 13.13
N ASN A 126 -11.74 21.22 13.74
CA ASN A 126 -11.93 21.60 15.14
C ASN A 126 -12.19 20.38 16.06
N VAL A 127 -11.96 19.17 15.56
CA VAL A 127 -12.21 17.92 16.27
C VAL A 127 -11.17 17.73 17.39
N GLY A 128 -11.64 17.45 18.61
CA GLY A 128 -10.78 17.19 19.76
C GLY A 128 -9.80 16.04 19.51
N ASN A 129 -8.54 16.23 19.91
CA ASN A 129 -7.44 15.26 19.72
C ASN A 129 -7.21 14.80 18.27
N PHE A 130 -7.66 15.55 17.27
CA PHE A 130 -7.39 15.25 15.87
C PHE A 130 -5.91 15.50 15.51
N ARG A 131 -5.31 14.56 14.76
CA ARG A 131 -3.91 14.57 14.33
C ARG A 131 -3.79 14.06 12.90
N VAL A 132 -2.68 14.36 12.23
CA VAL A 132 -2.32 13.68 10.97
C VAL A 132 -1.43 12.49 11.31
N TRP A 133 -1.79 11.33 10.79
CA TRP A 133 -1.06 10.08 10.94
C TRP A 133 -0.49 9.65 9.60
N ARG A 134 0.60 8.86 9.64
CA ARG A 134 1.18 8.21 8.47
C ARG A 134 1.46 6.73 8.70
N ILE A 135 1.33 5.93 7.65
CA ILE A 135 1.72 4.52 7.59
C ILE A 135 2.39 4.28 6.23
N ASN A 136 3.32 3.32 6.12
CA ASN A 136 3.80 2.87 4.82
C ASN A 136 2.90 1.73 4.30
N ASN A 137 2.56 1.71 3.01
CA ASN A 137 1.65 0.70 2.44
C ASN A 137 2.15 -0.74 2.65
N ASN A 138 3.46 -0.96 2.76
CA ASN A 138 4.07 -2.25 3.08
C ASN A 138 3.92 -2.70 4.55
N GLN A 139 3.33 -1.86 5.41
CA GLN A 139 2.94 -2.18 6.79
C GLN A 139 1.44 -2.54 6.91
N LEU A 140 0.72 -2.61 5.80
CA LEU A 140 -0.65 -3.15 5.77
C LEU A 140 -0.60 -4.69 5.84
N PRO A 141 -1.50 -5.34 6.60
CA PRO A 141 -1.64 -6.80 6.56
C PRO A 141 -2.17 -7.25 5.19
N ASN A 142 -1.87 -8.49 4.78
CA ASN A 142 -2.30 -9.08 3.50
C ASN A 142 -3.83 -9.13 3.28
N THR A 143 -4.64 -8.82 4.29
CA THR A 143 -6.10 -8.64 4.20
C THR A 143 -6.51 -7.26 3.70
N LEU A 144 -5.60 -6.30 3.63
CA LEU A 144 -5.79 -4.93 3.15
C LEU A 144 -4.86 -4.63 1.96
N THR A 145 -5.24 -3.68 1.11
CA THR A 145 -4.39 -3.22 0.00
C THR A 145 -4.61 -1.73 -0.23
N TYR A 146 -3.54 -1.01 -0.58
CA TYR A 146 -3.63 0.39 -0.99
C TYR A 146 -3.82 0.50 -2.49
N HIS A 147 -4.83 1.28 -2.91
CA HIS A 147 -5.07 1.65 -4.29
C HIS A 147 -5.06 3.17 -4.42
N ALA A 148 -4.28 3.70 -5.37
CA ALA A 148 -4.28 5.11 -5.72
C ALA A 148 -5.40 5.43 -6.71
N ASP A 149 -5.99 6.63 -6.64
CA ASP A 149 -6.99 7.10 -7.60
C ASP A 149 -6.33 7.63 -8.90
N ALA A 150 -5.43 6.80 -9.45
CA ALA A 150 -4.57 7.16 -10.57
C ALA A 150 -5.38 7.64 -11.79
N GLY A 151 -4.95 8.76 -12.37
CA GLY A 151 -5.60 9.40 -13.52
C GLY A 151 -6.84 10.26 -13.19
N GLN A 152 -7.43 10.16 -11.99
CA GLN A 152 -8.54 11.04 -11.57
C GLN A 152 -8.17 11.96 -10.40
N ASN A 153 -7.45 11.45 -9.40
CA ASN A 153 -6.91 12.27 -8.33
C ASN A 153 -5.59 11.68 -7.78
N PRO A 154 -4.41 12.16 -8.23
CA PRO A 154 -3.12 11.64 -7.77
C PRO A 154 -2.80 11.95 -6.30
N THR A 155 -3.58 12.81 -5.63
CA THR A 155 -3.40 13.15 -4.20
C THR A 155 -4.37 12.40 -3.27
N HIS A 156 -5.12 11.43 -3.81
CA HIS A 156 -6.03 10.55 -3.08
C HIS A 156 -5.79 9.06 -3.40
N GLY A 157 -6.26 8.21 -2.51
CA GLY A 157 -6.47 6.79 -2.73
C GLY A 157 -7.17 6.17 -1.52
N VAL A 158 -7.37 4.87 -1.55
CA VAL A 158 -8.07 4.12 -0.50
C VAL A 158 -7.22 2.96 0.01
N VAL A 159 -7.33 2.68 1.31
CA VAL A 159 -6.99 1.36 1.86
C VAL A 159 -8.25 0.50 1.79
N SER A 160 -8.29 -0.42 0.83
CA SER A 160 -9.38 -1.35 0.55
C SER A 160 -9.18 -2.68 1.27
N PRO A 161 -10.23 -3.51 1.43
CA PRO A 161 -10.03 -4.94 1.67
C PRO A 161 -9.35 -5.56 0.42
N ALA A 162 -8.43 -6.51 0.61
CA ALA A 162 -7.70 -7.15 -0.49
C ALA A 162 -8.55 -8.16 -1.29
N GLN A 163 -9.61 -8.68 -0.67
CA GLN A 163 -10.60 -9.60 -1.24
C GLN A 163 -11.95 -9.41 -0.51
N GLN A 164 -13.02 -10.02 -0.99
CA GLN A 164 -14.33 -9.94 -0.32
C GLN A 164 -14.24 -10.41 1.14
N MET A 165 -14.77 -9.62 2.08
CA MET A 165 -14.86 -9.99 3.50
C MET A 165 -16.03 -9.32 4.19
N THR A 166 -16.39 -9.77 5.39
CA THR A 166 -17.48 -9.15 6.17
C THR A 166 -17.10 -7.73 6.60
N VAL A 167 -18.10 -6.85 6.79
CA VAL A 167 -17.90 -5.50 7.36
C VAL A 167 -17.14 -5.56 8.70
N ALA A 168 -17.42 -6.56 9.54
CA ALA A 168 -16.75 -6.74 10.82
C ALA A 168 -15.26 -7.09 10.65
N ALA A 169 -14.93 -8.04 9.76
CA ALA A 169 -13.56 -8.42 9.47
C ALA A 169 -12.75 -7.26 8.89
N TYR A 170 -13.33 -6.46 7.99
CA TYR A 170 -12.68 -5.28 7.42
C TYR A 170 -12.40 -4.20 8.48
N ARG A 171 -13.38 -3.91 9.36
CA ARG A 171 -13.20 -2.97 10.48
C ARG A 171 -12.14 -3.46 11.47
N GLN A 172 -12.11 -4.76 11.76
CA GLN A 172 -11.08 -5.38 12.60
C GLN A 172 -9.69 -5.32 11.94
N ALA A 173 -9.57 -5.57 10.65
CA ALA A 173 -8.32 -5.46 9.90
C ALA A 173 -7.78 -4.02 9.90
N LEU A 174 -8.65 -3.02 9.68
CA LEU A 174 -8.29 -1.60 9.81
C LEU A 174 -7.81 -1.28 11.22
N ALA A 175 -8.58 -1.63 12.26
CA ALA A 175 -8.20 -1.40 13.66
C ALA A 175 -6.87 -2.07 14.04
N GLY A 176 -6.60 -3.28 13.52
CA GLY A 176 -5.34 -4.00 13.70
C GLY A 176 -4.10 -3.26 13.16
N THR A 177 -4.28 -2.28 12.27
CA THR A 177 -3.15 -1.44 11.80
C THR A 177 -2.74 -0.35 12.78
N ALA A 178 -3.46 -0.10 13.89
CA ALA A 178 -3.25 1.05 14.79
C ALA A 178 -1.79 1.21 15.26
N ASN A 179 -1.12 0.11 15.61
CA ASN A 179 0.29 0.08 16.03
C ASN A 179 1.28 0.52 14.93
N ASN A 180 0.89 0.46 13.66
CA ASN A 180 1.75 0.74 12.51
C ASN A 180 1.63 2.21 12.04
N TRP A 181 0.63 2.95 12.55
CA TRP A 181 0.48 4.39 12.27
C TRP A 181 1.37 5.21 13.19
N VAL A 182 2.22 6.04 12.59
CA VAL A 182 3.11 6.98 13.28
C VAL A 182 2.55 8.39 13.16
N LEU A 183 2.66 9.20 14.20
CA LEU A 183 2.29 10.62 14.15
C LEU A 183 3.11 11.34 13.07
N ALA A 184 2.43 12.00 12.13
CA ALA A 184 3.09 12.82 11.12
C ALA A 184 3.48 14.18 11.71
N GLN A 185 4.66 14.68 11.33
CA GLN A 185 5.07 16.06 11.63
C GLN A 185 4.54 17.00 10.54
N PRO A 186 4.08 18.22 10.90
CA PRO A 186 3.71 19.23 9.91
C PRO A 186 4.95 19.66 9.09
N PRO A 187 4.77 20.14 7.85
CA PRO A 187 5.89 20.63 7.05
C PRO A 187 6.43 21.95 7.60
N GLN A 188 7.71 22.20 7.35
CA GLN A 188 8.29 23.53 7.56
C GLN A 188 7.68 24.49 6.54
N GLY A 189 7.07 25.58 7.02
CA GLY A 189 6.27 26.51 6.21
C GLY A 189 4.76 26.20 6.14
N GLY A 190 4.31 25.04 6.64
CA GLY A 190 2.88 24.67 6.67
C GLY A 190 2.35 23.97 5.41
N CYS A 191 1.02 24.00 5.25
CA CYS A 191 0.21 23.40 4.17
C CYS A 191 -0.99 24.30 3.85
#